data_AF-A0A7R9XV29-F1
#
_entry.id   AF-A0A7R9XV29-F1
#
_cell.length_a   1.000
_cell.length_b   1.000
_cell.length_c   1.000
_cell.angle_alpha   90.00
_cell.angle_beta   90.00
_cell.angle_gamma   90.00
#
_symmetry.space_group_name_H-M   'P 1'
#
loop_
_entity.id
_entity.type
_entity.pdbx_description
1 polymer ?
#
loop_
_entity_poly.entity_id
_entity_poly.type
_entity_poly.pdbx_seq_one_letter_code
_entity_poly.pdbx_strand_id
1 'polypeptide(L)'
;MVLMERFPEGADPLPARMYPVSQRDAFKLMHRPQTAADLDKAHGRLKFEGLVGLSLVREHTRLEALAERGLSDSGAHATPIKPSSTLASALSALPFKLTEGQREVYEEVLGDMQKDEPMNRLIQGDVGSGKTVIAYLVLMAAFGAGHQGAL
;
A
#
# COMPACT_ATOMS: atom_id res chain seq x y z
N MET A 1 5.84 31.27 -28.20
CA MET A 1 7.20 31.02 -27.68
C MET A 1 7.07 29.92 -26.63
N VAL A 2 7.29 28.66 -27.03
CA VAL A 2 6.97 27.48 -26.22
C VAL A 2 8.09 27.28 -25.18
N LEU A 3 7.71 26.90 -23.96
CA LEU A 3 8.49 26.57 -22.75
C LEU A 3 9.66 25.54 -22.93
N MET A 4 10.35 25.51 -24.06
CA MET A 4 11.41 24.54 -24.38
C MET A 4 12.78 24.88 -23.77
N GLU A 5 12.98 26.10 -23.25
CA GLU A 5 14.29 26.58 -22.77
C GLU A 5 14.51 26.43 -21.25
N ARG A 6 13.52 25.91 -20.51
CA ARG A 6 13.66 25.63 -19.07
C ARG A 6 13.32 24.17 -18.75
N PHE A 7 14.03 23.25 -19.41
CA PHE A 7 14.20 21.96 -18.76
C PHE A 7 15.00 22.20 -17.49
N PRO A 8 14.56 21.70 -16.31
CA PRO A 8 15.38 21.82 -15.11
C PRO A 8 16.75 21.21 -15.45
N GLU A 9 17.80 22.01 -15.27
CA GLU A 9 19.19 21.54 -15.39
C GLU A 9 19.44 20.57 -14.24
N GLY A 10 19.06 19.31 -14.45
CA GLY A 10 19.12 18.26 -13.45
C GLY A 10 19.41 16.91 -14.10
N ALA A 11 20.01 16.02 -13.32
CA ALA A 11 20.17 14.63 -13.71
C ALA A 11 18.79 13.98 -13.90
N ASP A 12 18.68 13.03 -14.84
CA ASP A 12 17.45 12.25 -15.00
C ASP A 12 17.13 11.56 -13.66
N PRO A 13 15.91 11.72 -13.12
CA PRO A 13 15.55 11.11 -11.83
C PRO A 13 15.56 9.58 -11.90
N LEU A 14 15.50 9.00 -13.10
CA LEU A 14 15.57 7.56 -13.31
C LEU A 14 16.91 7.16 -13.91
N PRO A 15 17.60 6.13 -13.34
CA PRO A 15 18.76 5.54 -13.97
C PRO A 15 18.41 4.97 -15.36
N ALA A 16 19.31 5.12 -16.34
CA ALA A 16 19.09 4.65 -17.71
C ALA A 16 18.77 3.15 -17.84
N ARG A 17 19.19 2.34 -16.86
CA ARG A 17 18.85 0.90 -16.78
C ARG A 17 17.37 0.63 -16.49
N MET A 18 16.65 1.61 -15.93
CA MET A 18 15.27 1.44 -15.45
C MET A 18 14.25 1.78 -16.53
N TYR A 19 14.58 2.72 -17.42
CA TYR A 19 13.75 3.06 -18.57
C TYR A 19 14.60 3.63 -19.72
N PRO A 20 14.41 3.19 -20.98
CA PRO A 20 15.32 3.53 -22.09
C PRO A 20 15.18 4.97 -22.62
N VAL A 21 14.04 5.62 -22.38
CA VAL A 21 13.78 7.01 -22.81
C VAL A 21 14.12 7.95 -21.65
N SER A 22 14.92 8.99 -21.90
CA SER A 22 15.23 9.99 -20.88
C SER A 22 14.01 10.86 -20.57
N GLN A 23 13.96 11.47 -19.39
CA GLN A 23 12.91 12.43 -19.02
C GLN A 23 12.83 13.58 -20.03
N ARG A 24 14.00 14.11 -20.42
CA ARG A 24 14.10 15.20 -21.39
C ARG A 24 13.53 14.81 -22.75
N ASP A 25 13.84 13.62 -23.23
CA ASP A 25 13.33 13.16 -24.52
C ASP A 25 11.83 12.83 -24.44
N ALA A 26 11.35 12.28 -23.33
CA ALA A 26 9.91 12.09 -23.11
C ALA A 26 9.14 13.41 -23.18
N PHE A 27 9.63 14.48 -22.56
CA PHE A 27 8.99 15.80 -22.69
C PHE A 27 9.05 16.36 -24.10
N LYS A 28 10.17 16.19 -24.83
CA LYS A 28 10.24 16.60 -26.24
C LYS A 28 9.21 15.86 -27.09
N LEU A 29 9.12 14.54 -26.94
CA LEU A 29 8.17 13.69 -27.66
C LEU A 29 6.72 14.03 -27.29
N MET A 30 6.46 14.42 -26.04
CA MET A 30 5.14 14.89 -25.59
C MET A 30 4.70 16.17 -26.29
N HIS A 31 5.62 17.13 -26.46
CA HIS A 31 5.31 18.45 -27.05
C HIS A 31 5.39 18.47 -28.58
N ARG A 32 6.26 17.66 -29.18
CA ARG A 32 6.48 17.59 -30.63
C ARG A 32 6.59 16.13 -31.11
N PRO A 33 5.51 15.34 -31.02
CA PRO A 33 5.49 13.97 -31.55
C PRO A 33 5.54 14.00 -33.09
N GLN A 34 6.31 13.09 -33.69
CA GLN A 34 6.27 12.88 -35.15
C GLN A 34 5.31 11.74 -35.52
N THR A 35 5.09 10.81 -34.59
CA THR A 35 4.21 9.65 -34.74
C THR A 35 3.38 9.41 -33.48
N ALA A 36 2.29 8.65 -33.59
CA ALA A 36 1.53 8.20 -32.41
C ALA A 36 2.40 7.38 -31.44
N ALA A 37 3.34 6.58 -31.97
CA ALA A 37 4.27 5.79 -31.16
C ALA A 37 5.22 6.65 -30.31
N ASP A 38 5.52 7.88 -30.74
CA ASP A 38 6.33 8.82 -29.96
C ASP A 38 5.58 9.32 -28.72
N LEU A 39 4.28 9.58 -28.87
CA LEU A 39 3.40 9.96 -27.78
C LEU A 39 3.29 8.81 -26.76
N ASP A 40 3.16 7.57 -27.23
CA ASP A 40 3.10 6.40 -26.35
C ASP A 40 4.39 6.19 -25.55
N LYS A 41 5.55 6.39 -26.18
CA LYS A 41 6.86 6.35 -25.48
C LYS A 41 6.96 7.45 -24.42
N ALA A 42 6.53 8.67 -24.76
CA ALA A 42 6.50 9.78 -23.81
C ALA A 42 5.59 9.49 -22.62
N HIS A 43 4.36 9.05 -22.88
CA HIS A 43 3.40 8.66 -21.84
C HIS A 43 3.92 7.51 -20.98
N GLY A 44 4.49 6.48 -21.59
CA GLY A 44 5.06 5.34 -20.88
C GLY A 44 6.15 5.78 -19.91
N ARG A 45 7.09 6.61 -20.38
CA ARG A 45 8.19 7.13 -19.56
C ARG A 45 7.72 8.02 -18.41
N LEU A 46 6.77 8.92 -18.65
CA LEU A 46 6.26 9.83 -17.60
C LEU A 46 5.35 9.11 -16.60
N LYS A 47 4.49 8.20 -17.05
CA LYS A 47 3.68 7.35 -16.15
C LYS A 47 4.57 6.49 -15.25
N PHE A 48 5.60 5.89 -15.84
CA PHE A 48 6.54 5.08 -15.08
C PHE A 48 7.27 5.90 -14.01
N GLU A 49 7.78 7.08 -14.35
CA GLU A 49 8.39 7.97 -13.36
C GLU A 49 7.43 8.37 -12.25
N GLY A 50 6.18 8.71 -12.58
CA GLY A 50 5.15 9.01 -11.57
C GLY A 50 4.91 7.83 -10.62
N LEU A 51 4.86 6.60 -11.14
CA LEU A 51 4.70 5.39 -10.32
C LEU A 51 5.92 5.11 -9.43
N VAL A 52 7.13 5.32 -9.95
CA VAL A 52 8.36 5.20 -9.17
C VAL A 52 8.40 6.26 -8.07
N GLY A 53 8.10 7.51 -8.40
CA GLY A 53 8.02 8.60 -7.43
C GLY A 53 7.02 8.32 -6.31
N LEU A 54 5.81 7.86 -6.65
CA LEU A 54 4.80 7.47 -5.65
C LEU A 54 5.29 6.31 -4.77
N SER A 55 5.96 5.33 -5.36
CA SER A 55 6.48 4.17 -4.64
C SER A 55 7.61 4.55 -3.68
N LEU A 56 8.50 5.46 -4.10
CA LEU A 56 9.56 6.01 -3.26
C LEU A 56 9.02 6.83 -2.10
N VAL A 57 8.02 7.68 -2.32
CA VAL A 57 7.36 8.43 -1.24
C VAL A 57 6.73 7.47 -0.23
N ARG A 58 6.01 6.44 -0.70
CA ARG A 58 5.40 5.44 0.19
C ARG A 58 6.44 4.71 1.03
N GLU A 59 7.55 4.30 0.43
CA GLU A 59 8.61 3.61 1.16
C GLU A 59 9.36 4.55 2.11
N HIS A 60 9.61 5.79 1.70
CA HIS A 60 10.19 6.80 2.57
C HIS A 60 9.32 7.04 3.81
N THR A 61 8.02 7.26 3.63
CA THR A 61 7.08 7.42 4.74
C THR A 61 7.02 6.16 5.61
N ARG A 62 7.12 4.96 5.03
CA ARG A 62 7.22 3.71 5.79
C ARG A 62 8.46 3.74 6.69
N LEU A 63 9.65 4.02 6.12
CA LEU A 63 10.92 4.05 6.82
C LEU A 63 10.98 5.13 7.92
N GLU A 64 10.48 6.33 7.64
CA GLU A 64 10.36 7.41 8.63
C GLU A 64 9.50 6.98 9.82
N ALA A 65 8.34 6.37 9.56
CA ALA A 65 7.47 5.85 10.62
C ALA A 65 8.14 4.74 11.45
N LEU A 66 9.12 4.00 10.89
CA LEU A 66 9.95 3.08 11.68
C LEU A 66 10.96 3.86 12.55
N ALA A 67 11.63 4.85 11.97
CA ALA A 67 12.68 5.62 12.63
C ALA A 67 12.15 6.45 13.82
N GLU A 68 11.01 7.14 13.66
CA GLU A 68 10.38 7.96 14.72
C GLU A 68 9.99 7.16 15.97
N ARG A 69 9.77 5.84 15.82
CA ARG A 69 9.41 4.96 16.93
C ARG A 69 10.61 4.48 17.75
N GLY A 70 11.82 5.01 17.50
CA GLY A 70 13.06 4.63 18.20
C GLY A 70 13.58 3.23 17.82
N LEU A 71 13.11 2.70 16.68
CA LEU A 71 13.32 1.33 16.22
C LEU A 71 14.41 1.26 15.13
N SER A 72 15.40 2.15 15.21
CA SER A 72 16.41 2.36 14.17
C SER A 72 17.38 1.18 13.94
N ASP A 73 17.27 0.09 14.72
CA ASP A 73 18.08 -1.13 14.55
C ASP A 73 17.26 -2.44 14.45
N SER A 74 15.93 -2.36 14.64
CA SER A 74 15.01 -3.50 14.62
C SER A 74 13.63 -2.90 14.35
N GLY A 75 13.08 -3.11 13.13
CA GLY A 75 11.99 -2.34 12.50
C GLY A 75 10.72 -2.11 13.34
N ALA A 76 9.67 -1.50 12.78
CA ALA A 76 8.42 -1.25 13.51
C ALA A 76 7.81 -2.57 13.99
N HIS A 77 8.17 -3.01 15.20
CA HIS A 77 7.72 -4.27 15.73
C HIS A 77 6.29 -4.11 16.25
N ALA A 78 5.32 -4.61 15.49
CA ALA A 78 3.99 -4.83 16.02
C ALA A 78 4.06 -6.02 16.98
N THR A 79 3.32 -5.94 18.10
CA THR A 79 3.16 -7.11 18.97
C THR A 79 2.30 -8.14 18.24
N PRO A 80 2.81 -9.36 17.96
CA PRO A 80 2.01 -10.39 17.31
C PRO A 80 0.76 -10.75 18.13
N ILE A 81 -0.41 -10.61 17.53
CA ILE A 81 -1.70 -10.96 18.14
C ILE A 81 -2.06 -12.39 17.76
N LYS A 82 -1.98 -13.30 18.72
CA LYS A 82 -2.37 -14.71 18.52
C LYS A 82 -3.88 -14.90 18.71
N PRO A 83 -4.51 -15.83 17.97
CA PRO A 83 -5.90 -16.19 18.20
C PRO A 83 -6.17 -16.60 19.65
N SER A 84 -7.27 -16.12 20.22
CA SER A 84 -7.66 -16.34 21.62
C SER A 84 -9.02 -17.04 21.72
N SER A 85 -9.34 -17.56 22.91
CA SER A 85 -10.68 -18.11 23.22
C SER A 85 -11.78 -17.06 23.07
N THR A 86 -11.47 -15.79 23.33
CA THR A 86 -12.37 -14.65 23.11
C THR A 86 -12.76 -14.52 21.64
N LEU A 87 -11.77 -14.60 20.73
CA LEU A 87 -12.02 -14.56 19.29
C LEU A 87 -12.86 -15.75 18.83
N ALA A 88 -12.56 -16.96 19.31
CA ALA A 88 -13.33 -18.16 19.00
C ALA A 88 -14.80 -18.06 19.48
N SER A 89 -15.00 -17.46 20.66
CA SER A 89 -16.33 -17.21 21.22
C SER A 89 -17.09 -16.17 20.40
N ALA A 90 -16.44 -15.09 19.98
CA ALA A 90 -17.04 -14.07 19.13
C ALA A 90 -17.47 -14.64 17.77
N LEU A 91 -16.64 -15.50 17.16
CA LEU A 91 -16.95 -16.17 15.91
C LEU A 91 -18.16 -17.12 16.06
N SER A 92 -18.23 -17.84 17.18
CA SER A 92 -19.32 -18.77 17.49
C SER A 92 -20.63 -18.07 17.87
N ALA A 93 -20.56 -16.83 18.35
CA ALA A 93 -21.72 -16.01 18.71
C ALA A 93 -22.40 -15.36 17.50
N LEU A 94 -21.79 -15.40 16.31
CA LEU A 94 -22.41 -14.85 15.11
C LEU A 94 -23.68 -15.64 14.75
N PRO A 95 -24.82 -14.99 14.46
CA PRO A 95 -26.06 -15.66 14.08
C PRO A 95 -26.04 -16.23 12.65
N PHE A 96 -24.88 -16.19 11.98
CA PHE A 96 -24.65 -16.67 10.64
C PHE A 96 -23.21 -17.19 10.53
N LYS A 97 -22.95 -17.98 9.48
CA LYS A 97 -21.59 -18.40 9.13
C LYS A 97 -20.97 -17.36 8.19
N LEU A 98 -19.67 -17.13 8.34
CA LEU A 98 -18.92 -16.34 7.36
C LEU A 98 -19.05 -16.98 5.98
N THR A 99 -19.25 -16.14 4.96
CA THR A 99 -19.14 -16.56 3.57
C THR A 99 -17.70 -16.97 3.26
N GLU A 100 -17.48 -17.63 2.12
CA GLU A 100 -16.13 -18.03 1.68
C GLU A 100 -15.18 -16.82 1.60
N GLY A 101 -15.56 -15.76 0.88
CA GLY A 101 -14.74 -14.55 0.78
C GLY A 101 -14.55 -13.82 2.12
N GLN A 102 -15.52 -13.86 3.02
CA GLN A 102 -15.34 -13.32 4.37
C GLN A 102 -14.33 -14.14 5.18
N ARG A 103 -14.33 -15.47 5.02
CA ARG A 103 -13.37 -16.36 5.70
C ARG A 103 -11.95 -16.14 5.18
N GLU A 104 -11.77 -16.04 3.87
CA GLU A 104 -10.47 -15.74 3.26
C GLU A 104 -9.91 -14.43 3.80
N VAL A 105 -10.69 -13.35 3.76
CA VAL A 105 -10.27 -12.05 4.29
C VAL A 105 -9.99 -12.11 5.80
N TYR A 106 -10.81 -12.83 6.56
CA TYR A 106 -10.60 -13.03 7.99
C TYR A 106 -9.26 -13.74 8.28
N GLU A 107 -8.95 -14.81 7.56
CA GLU A 107 -7.70 -15.55 7.70
C GLU A 107 -6.49 -14.71 7.30
N GLU A 108 -6.59 -13.93 6.21
CA GLU A 108 -5.54 -12.99 5.80
C GLU A 108 -5.27 -11.91 6.86
N VAL A 109 -6.34 -11.31 7.40
CA VAL A 109 -6.24 -10.29 8.45
C VAL A 109 -5.61 -10.86 9.71
N LEU A 110 -6.03 -12.04 10.16
CA LEU A 110 -5.40 -12.69 11.30
C LEU A 110 -3.95 -13.11 11.04
N GLY A 111 -3.64 -13.52 9.81
CA GLY A 111 -2.28 -13.82 9.39
C GLY A 111 -1.38 -12.58 9.47
N ASP A 112 -1.90 -11.42 9.06
CA ASP A 112 -1.18 -10.14 9.16
C ASP A 112 -1.02 -9.68 10.61
N MET A 113 -2.04 -9.81 11.46
CA MET A 113 -1.96 -9.45 12.89
C MET A 113 -0.99 -10.31 13.71
N GLN A 114 -0.63 -11.49 13.21
CA GLN A 114 0.33 -12.39 13.85
C GLN A 114 1.79 -12.12 13.46
N LYS A 115 2.04 -11.18 12.54
CA LYS A 115 3.39 -10.78 12.15
C LYS A 115 3.94 -9.78 13.16
N ASP A 116 5.25 -9.67 13.17
CA ASP A 116 5.99 -8.63 13.87
C ASP A 116 6.02 -7.31 13.09
N GLU A 117 5.31 -7.20 11.97
CA GLU A 117 5.13 -5.96 11.20
C GLU A 117 3.70 -5.40 11.38
N PRO A 118 3.49 -4.06 11.40
CA PRO A 118 2.16 -3.49 11.56
C PRO A 118 1.28 -3.82 10.36
N MET A 119 0.09 -4.36 10.61
CA MET A 119 -0.91 -4.60 9.57
C MET A 119 -1.40 -3.28 8.98
N ASN A 120 -1.23 -3.09 7.66
CA ASN A 120 -1.80 -1.99 6.89
C ASN A 120 -2.61 -2.54 5.71
N ARG A 121 -3.80 -3.07 6.01
CA ARG A 121 -4.67 -3.76 5.07
C ARG A 121 -5.93 -2.96 4.78
N LEU A 122 -6.26 -2.83 3.50
CA LEU A 122 -7.54 -2.32 3.04
C LEU A 122 -8.53 -3.49 2.87
N ILE A 123 -9.65 -3.45 3.61
CA ILE A 123 -10.76 -4.40 3.42
C ILE A 123 -11.74 -3.79 2.42
N GLN A 124 -11.78 -4.31 1.20
CA GLN A 124 -12.65 -3.81 0.13
C GLN A 124 -13.81 -4.78 -0.15
N GLY A 125 -14.98 -4.23 -0.48
CA GLY A 125 -16.15 -4.99 -0.89
C GLY A 125 -17.39 -4.10 -1.00
N ASP A 126 -18.42 -4.58 -1.67
CA ASP A 126 -19.65 -3.82 -1.91
C ASP A 126 -20.43 -3.49 -0.63
N VAL A 127 -21.36 -2.54 -0.71
CA VAL A 127 -22.29 -2.24 0.38
C VAL A 127 -23.08 -3.51 0.70
N GLY A 128 -23.13 -3.89 1.98
CA GLY A 128 -23.80 -5.12 2.42
C GLY A 128 -22.95 -6.39 2.36
N SER A 129 -21.70 -6.36 1.87
CA SER A 129 -20.82 -7.54 1.82
C SER A 129 -20.32 -8.04 3.20
N GLY A 130 -20.64 -7.32 4.28
CA GLY A 130 -20.30 -7.71 5.64
C GLY A 130 -18.92 -7.27 6.13
N LYS A 131 -18.27 -6.25 5.53
CA LYS A 131 -16.98 -5.69 6.01
C LYS A 131 -16.95 -5.41 7.53
N THR A 132 -18.08 -4.99 8.10
CA THR A 132 -18.24 -4.73 9.53
C THR A 132 -18.02 -5.98 10.39
N VAL A 133 -18.43 -7.18 9.93
CA VAL A 133 -18.20 -8.40 10.71
C VAL A 133 -16.71 -8.73 10.79
N ILE A 134 -15.96 -8.47 9.70
CA ILE A 134 -14.51 -8.63 9.70
C ILE A 134 -13.89 -7.64 10.69
N ALA A 135 -14.23 -6.35 10.60
CA ALA A 135 -13.73 -5.34 11.52
C ALA A 135 -14.03 -5.68 12.99
N TYR A 136 -15.24 -6.18 13.29
CA TYR A 136 -15.59 -6.68 14.61
C TYR A 136 -14.67 -7.82 15.07
N LEU A 137 -14.42 -8.82 14.23
CA LEU A 137 -13.52 -9.94 14.56
C LEU A 137 -12.07 -9.47 14.79
N VAL A 138 -11.58 -8.47 14.04
CA VAL A 138 -10.28 -7.82 14.29
C VAL A 138 -10.21 -7.20 15.68
N LEU A 139 -11.26 -6.46 16.06
CA LEU A 139 -11.33 -5.83 17.38
C LEU A 139 -11.39 -6.88 18.49
N MET A 140 -12.10 -7.99 18.28
CA MET A 140 -12.15 -9.10 19.24
C MET A 140 -10.81 -9.83 19.36
N ALA A 141 -10.05 -9.95 18.26
CA ALA A 141 -8.69 -10.48 18.30
C ALA A 141 -7.76 -9.59 19.14
N ALA A 142 -7.79 -8.27 18.90
CA ALA A 142 -7.03 -7.31 19.69
C ALA A 142 -7.44 -7.31 21.18
N PHE A 143 -8.75 -7.29 21.45
CA PHE A 143 -9.29 -7.36 22.81
C PHE A 143 -8.88 -8.64 23.55
N GLY A 144 -8.95 -9.79 22.87
CA GLY A 144 -8.50 -11.07 23.43
C GLY A 144 -7.00 -11.14 23.71
N ALA A 145 -6.20 -10.26 23.10
CA ALA A 145 -4.77 -10.10 23.39
C ALA A 145 -4.48 -9.00 24.43
N GLY A 146 -5.50 -8.41 25.06
CA GLY A 146 -5.34 -7.35 26.06
C GLY A 146 -5.11 -5.96 25.47
N HIS A 147 -5.39 -5.77 24.18
CA HIS A 147 -5.31 -4.49 23.49
C HIS A 147 -6.69 -3.89 23.24
N GLN A 148 -6.71 -2.60 22.90
CA GLN A 148 -7.93 -1.88 22.52
C GLN A 148 -7.88 -1.53 21.04
N GLY A 149 -9.05 -1.48 20.40
CA GLY A 149 -9.18 -0.93 19.05
C GLY A 149 -10.01 0.35 19.05
N ALA A 150 -9.80 1.16 18.02
CA ALA A 150 -10.55 2.39 17.75
C ALA A 150 -11.19 2.29 16.37
N LEU A 151 -12.39 2.86 16.22
CA LEU A 151 -13.18 2.90 14.99
C LEU A 151 -13.54 4.33 14.63
#